data_AF-A0A653C8N6-F1
#
_entry.id   AF-A0A653C8N6-F1
#
_cell.length_a   1.000
_cell.length_b   1.000
_cell.length_c   1.000
_cell.angle_alpha   90.00
_cell.angle_beta   90.00
_cell.angle_gamma   90.00
#
_symmetry.space_group_name_H-M   'P 1'
#
loop_
_entity.id
_entity.type
_entity.pdbx_description
1 polymer ?
#
loop_
_entity_poly.entity_id
_entity_poly.type
_entity_poly.pdbx_seq_one_letter_code
_entity_poly.pdbx_strand_id
1 'polypeptide(L)' 'NWYGGITIDGSKISNSRFADDTTLIAASQEELVALLNVLEQHSATYGLGINYKKTKTESMIIIEK' A
#
# COMPACT_ATOMS: atom_id res chain seq x y z
N ASN A 1 16.97 -6.51 16.86
CA ASN A 1 17.31 -5.08 16.70
C ASN A 1 17.71 -4.81 15.26
N TRP A 2 16.76 -4.33 14.47
CA TRP A 2 16.96 -3.98 13.06
C TRP A 2 17.49 -2.53 12.98
N TYR A 3 18.67 -2.33 12.38
CA TYR A 3 19.36 -1.03 12.29
C TYR A 3 19.10 -0.29 10.96
N GLY A 4 17.99 -0.59 10.28
CA GLY A 4 17.41 0.26 9.23
C GLY A 4 18.33 0.58 8.04
N GLY A 5 19.16 -0.35 7.57
CA GLY A 5 19.91 -0.15 6.32
C GLY A 5 20.78 -1.32 5.87
N ILE A 6 21.09 -1.35 4.57
CA ILE A 6 21.99 -2.31 3.91
C ILE A 6 23.17 -1.54 3.31
N THR A 7 24.39 -2.02 3.52
CA THR A 7 25.59 -1.41 2.90
C THR A 7 25.86 -2.09 1.56
N ILE A 8 25.87 -1.33 0.46
CA ILE A 8 26.25 -1.79 -0.87
C ILE A 8 27.38 -0.89 -1.36
N ASP A 9 28.50 -1.51 -1.76
CA ASP A 9 29.70 -0.81 -2.25
C ASP A 9 30.19 0.32 -1.32
N GLY A 10 30.24 0.05 -0.01
CA GLY A 10 30.65 1.03 1.01
C GLY A 10 29.62 2.13 1.32
N SER A 11 28.52 2.21 0.57
CA SER A 11 27.45 3.19 0.78
C SER A 11 26.32 2.58 1.62
N LYS A 12 25.97 3.23 2.73
CA LYS A 12 24.85 2.81 3.59
C LYS A 12 23.53 3.26 2.96
N ILE A 13 22.76 2.30 2.45
CA ILE A 13 21.38 2.52 1.99
C ILE A 13 20.47 2.36 3.22
N SER A 14 20.18 3.47 3.90
CA SER A 14 19.30 3.49 5.08
C SER A 14 17.85 3.87 4.77
N ASN A 15 17.58 4.35 3.55
CA ASN A 15 16.24 4.74 3.11
C ASN A 15 15.83 3.91 1.90
N SER A 16 15.68 2.59 2.11
CA SER A 16 14.88 1.79 1.20
C SER A 16 13.44 2.23 1.43
N ARG A 17 12.91 3.10 0.57
CA ARG A 17 11.46 3.36 0.55
C ARG A 17 10.82 2.00 0.27
N PHE A 18 10.32 1.36 1.32
CA PHE A 18 9.27 0.37 1.19
C PHE A 18 8.26 0.99 0.22
N ALA A 19 7.98 0.31 -0.89
CA ALA A 19 6.90 0.71 -1.76
C ALA A 19 5.61 0.62 -0.92
N ASP A 20 5.18 1.76 -0.39
CA ASP A 20 3.98 1.97 0.44
C ASP A 20 2.73 2.12 -0.42
N ASP A 21 2.91 2.25 -1.74
CA ASP A 21 1.84 2.35 -2.71
C ASP A 21 1.15 0.99 -2.90
N THR A 22 -0.11 0.91 -2.47
CA THR A 22 -1.00 -0.25 -2.66
C THR A 22 -2.17 0.16 -3.56
N THR A 23 -2.40 -0.58 -4.66
CA THR A 23 -3.54 -0.39 -5.56
C THR A 23 -4.57 -1.49 -5.35
N LEU A 24 -5.83 -1.12 -5.09
CA LEU A 24 -6.97 -2.04 -4.99
C LEU A 24 -7.83 -1.95 -6.26
N ILE A 25 -8.29 -3.10 -6.76
CA ILE A 25 -9.19 -3.20 -7.91
C ILE A 25 -10.43 -3.98 -7.45
N ALA A 26 -11.61 -3.45 -7.72
CA ALA A 26 -12.90 -4.04 -7.37
C ALA A 26 -13.91 -3.82 -8.49
N ALA A 27 -14.86 -4.73 -8.65
CA ALA A 27 -15.94 -4.61 -9.62
C ALA A 27 -17.10 -3.72 -9.12
N SER A 28 -17.22 -3.51 -7.81
CA SER A 28 -18.22 -2.62 -7.20
C SER A 28 -17.68 -1.80 -6.03
N GLN A 29 -18.46 -0.80 -5.62
CA GLN A 29 -18.13 0.04 -4.47
C GLN A 29 -18.18 -0.77 -3.15
N GLU A 30 -19.12 -1.69 -3.01
CA GLU A 30 -19.27 -2.56 -1.85
C GLU A 30 -18.05 -3.48 -1.70
N GLU A 31 -17.58 -4.06 -2.81
CA GLU A 31 -16.36 -4.87 -2.83
C GLU A 31 -15.13 -4.04 -2.49
N LEU A 32 -15.02 -2.81 -3.02
CA LEU A 32 -13.92 -1.91 -2.68
C LEU A 32 -13.91 -1.56 -1.18
N VAL A 33 -15.08 -1.33 -0.57
CA VAL A 33 -15.20 -1.08 0.88
C VAL A 33 -14.79 -2.30 1.69
N ALA A 34 -15.18 -3.50 1.27
CA ALA A 34 -14.76 -4.73 1.92
C ALA A 34 -13.22 -4.92 1.85
N LEU A 35 -12.61 -4.68 0.68
CA LEU A 35 -11.16 -4.75 0.49
C LEU A 35 -10.41 -3.70 1.32
N LEU A 36 -10.93 -2.48 1.41
CA LEU A 36 -10.36 -1.42 2.25
C LEU A 36 -10.38 -1.79 3.74
N ASN A 37 -11.47 -2.37 4.23
CA ASN A 37 -11.57 -2.81 5.62
C ASN A 37 -10.55 -3.92 5.95
N VAL A 38 -10.37 -4.89 5.04
CA VAL A 38 -9.36 -5.95 5.21
C VAL A 38 -7.95 -5.37 5.19
N LEU A 39 -7.67 -4.43 4.28
CA LEU A 39 -6.37 -3.75 4.19
C LEU A 39 -6.06 -2.97 5.47
N GLU A 40 -7.03 -2.24 6.00
CA GLU A 40 -6.87 -1.46 7.24
C GLU A 40 -6.62 -2.36 8.46
N GLN A 41 -7.37 -3.46 8.59
CA GLN A 41 -7.15 -4.42 9.67
C GLN A 41 -5.77 -5.05 9.59
N HIS A 42 -5.35 -5.48 8.39
CA HIS A 42 -4.04 -6.09 8.18
C HIS A 42 -2.93 -5.08 8.44
N SER A 43 -3.03 -3.85 7.93
CA SER A 43 -2.01 -2.81 8.15
C SER A 43 -1.88 -2.47 9.62
N ALA A 44 -2.99 -2.41 10.37
CA ALA A 44 -2.99 -2.15 11.80
C ALA A 44 -2.21 -3.21 12.59
N THR A 45 -2.21 -4.48 12.17
CA THR A 45 -1.39 -5.53 12.83
C THR A 45 0.11 -5.28 12.72
N TYR A 46 0.55 -4.53 11.70
CA TYR A 46 1.94 -4.11 11.51
C TYR A 46 2.21 -2.69 12.04
N GLY A 47 1.24 -2.07 12.73
CA GLY A 47 1.33 -0.68 13.20
C GLY A 47 1.29 0.35 12.07
N LEU A 48 0.76 -0.02 10.90
CA LEU A 48 0.64 0.82 9.72
C LEU A 48 -0.80 1.31 9.57
N GLY A 49 -0.96 2.58 9.18
CA GLY A 49 -2.27 3.18 8.89
C GLY A 49 -2.38 3.60 7.43
N ILE A 50 -3.60 3.61 6.92
CA ILE A 50 -3.89 4.11 5.57
C ILE A 50 -3.87 5.64 5.57
N ASN A 51 -3.15 6.24 4.62
CA ASN A 51 -3.12 7.68 4.45
C ASN A 51 -4.18 8.15 3.46
N TYR A 52 -5.40 8.36 3.94
CA TYR A 52 -6.54 8.81 3.12
C TYR A 52 -6.32 10.16 2.40
N LYS A 53 -5.39 11.00 2.86
CA LYS A 53 -5.05 12.26 2.14
C LYS A 53 -4.24 12.01 0.86
N LYS A 54 -3.53 10.88 0.80
CA LYS A 54 -2.73 10.47 -0.37
C LYS A 54 -3.41 9.38 -1.20
N THR A 55 -4.35 8.63 -0.62
CA THR A 55 -5.15 7.64 -1.34
C THR A 55 -6.05 8.34 -2.36
N LYS A 56 -5.97 7.92 -3.63
CA LYS A 56 -6.88 8.33 -4.69
C LYS A 56 -7.77 7.17 -5.08
N THR A 57 -9.05 7.45 -5.32
CA THR A 57 -10.00 6.49 -5.89
C THR A 57 -10.18 6.82 -7.35
N GLU A 58 -9.80 5.91 -8.24
CA GLU A 58 -10.00 6.05 -9.68
C GLU A 58 -10.95 4.95 -10.17
N SER A 59 -11.98 5.35 -10.92
CA SER A 59 -12.92 4.42 -11.54
C SER A 59 -12.42 4.04 -12.93
N MET A 60 -12.03 2.79 -13.13
CA MET A 60 -11.59 2.28 -14.42
C MET A 60 -12.70 1.44 -15.07
N ILE A 61 -13.17 1.84 -16.25
CA ILE A 61 -14.12 1.04 -17.05
C ILE A 61 -13.28 0.12 -17.95
N ILE A 62 -13.33 -1.18 -17.71
CA ILE A 62 -12.72 -2.19 -18.59
C ILE A 62 -13.73 -2.53 -19.69
N ILE A 63 -13.45 -2.14 -20.93
CA ILE A 63 -14.21 -2.59 -22.10
C ILE A 63 -13.52 -3.86 -22.60
N GLU A 64 -14.14 -5.04 -22.38
CA GLU A 64 -13.73 -6.26 -23.09
C GLU A 64 -13.98 -6.08 -24.59
N LYS A 65 -12.96 -6.39 -25.40
CA LYS A 65 -13.02 -6.35 -26.87
C LYS A 65 -13.52 -7.66 -27.45
#